data_AF-A0A7X5RB39-F1
#
_entry.id   AF-A0A7X5RB39-F1
#
_cell.length_a   1.000
_cell.length_b   1.000
_cell.length_c   1.000
_cell.angle_alpha   90.00
_cell.angle_beta   90.00
_cell.angle_gamma   90.00
#
_symmetry.space_group_name_H-M   'P 1'
#
loop_
_entity.id
_entity.type
_entity.pdbx_description
1 polymer ?
#
loop_
_entity_poly.entity_id
_entity_poly.type
_entity_poly.pdbx_seq_one_letter_code
_entity_poly.pdbx_strand_id
1 'polypeptide(L)'
;MHTLTGDNGLLSKNITNNAATGNKGASDKGGYIYITFDVTADTPYVYGKDNAGNDLTSNIVGSFTFQLEVTSNDTERSILDKLNTAFNDNTLFDLNFNMGNKNTSYVYKSDHNASSMLKNDFLPQDSVEDINLNIHSGSETTDKIYFDYDCLRIKTLGLEDTNVLTEENALAAIDEISSALEMISAQRSLFGAYQNRMEHAYNIDKNSAENTQAAESQIRDTDMAKEMVQYSNLNILGQAGQSMLAQANQKNQGILTLLG
;
A
#
# COMPACT_ATOMS: atom_id res chain seq x y z
N MET A 1 -21.64 21.66 -32.98
CA MET A 1 -21.74 20.37 -33.69
C MET A 1 -20.66 20.38 -34.78
N HIS A 2 -19.39 20.17 -34.37
CA HIS A 2 -18.25 20.08 -35.27
C HIS A 2 -17.96 18.59 -35.45
N THR A 3 -18.44 18.03 -36.55
CA THR A 3 -18.14 16.65 -36.93
C THR A 3 -16.69 16.60 -37.38
N LEU A 4 -15.93 15.73 -36.72
CA LEU A 4 -14.53 15.43 -37.00
C LEU A 4 -14.33 15.12 -38.49
N THR A 5 -13.74 16.05 -39.23
CA THR A 5 -13.08 15.77 -40.51
C THR A 5 -11.68 15.29 -40.18
N GLY A 6 -11.54 13.98 -39.96
CA GLY A 6 -10.27 13.30 -39.83
C GLY A 6 -9.76 12.93 -41.22
N ASP A 7 -8.58 13.44 -41.55
CA ASP A 7 -7.80 13.16 -42.74
C ASP A 7 -7.57 11.64 -42.92
N ASN A 8 -7.58 11.17 -44.16
CA ASN A 8 -7.56 9.75 -44.58
C ASN A 8 -6.18 9.05 -44.38
N GLY A 9 -5.39 9.47 -43.39
CA GLY A 9 -3.97 9.07 -43.25
C GLY A 9 -3.63 8.06 -42.15
N LEU A 10 -4.53 7.79 -41.19
CA LEU A 10 -4.16 7.14 -39.93
C LEU A 10 -4.42 5.61 -39.85
N LEU A 11 -5.04 5.01 -40.87
CA LEU A 11 -5.40 3.58 -40.86
C LEU A 11 -5.19 2.96 -42.26
N SER A 12 -4.12 2.19 -42.45
CA SER A 12 -3.97 1.33 -43.64
C SER A 12 -4.67 -0.01 -43.41
N LYS A 13 -5.69 -0.32 -44.23
CA LYS A 13 -6.41 -1.60 -44.19
C LYS A 13 -5.64 -2.65 -45.00
N ASN A 14 -5.05 -3.65 -44.34
CA ASN A 14 -4.49 -4.83 -45.00
C ASN A 14 -5.27 -6.08 -44.57
N ILE A 15 -6.00 -6.69 -45.52
CA ILE A 15 -6.66 -8.00 -45.32
C ILE A 15 -5.67 -9.07 -45.77
N THR A 16 -5.06 -9.78 -44.83
CA THR A 16 -4.16 -10.90 -45.15
C THR A 16 -4.84 -12.22 -44.78
N ASN A 17 -5.16 -13.04 -45.79
CA ASN A 17 -5.62 -14.40 -45.58
C ASN A 17 -4.40 -15.30 -45.32
N ASN A 18 -4.04 -15.49 -44.05
CA ASN A 18 -3.05 -16.50 -43.68
C ASN A 18 -3.78 -17.85 -43.52
N ALA A 19 -4.03 -18.52 -44.65
CA ALA A 19 -4.43 -19.92 -44.65
C ALA A 19 -3.25 -20.71 -44.07
N ALA A 20 -3.32 -21.02 -42.78
CA ALA A 20 -2.31 -21.82 -42.10
C ALA A 20 -2.16 -23.16 -42.85
N THR A 21 -1.07 -23.30 -43.61
CA THR A 21 -0.59 -24.56 -44.14
C THR A 21 -0.12 -25.41 -42.96
N GLY A 22 -1.07 -26.11 -42.34
CA GLY A 22 -0.86 -26.90 -41.13
C GLY A 22 -1.98 -27.90 -40.96
N ASN A 23 -1.96 -28.91 -41.82
CA ASN A 23 -2.61 -30.22 -41.71
C ASN A 23 -3.67 -30.38 -40.60
N LYS A 24 -4.96 -30.31 -40.94
CA LYS A 24 -6.04 -30.92 -40.15
C LYS A 24 -6.99 -31.70 -41.04
N GLY A 25 -6.74 -32.99 -41.15
CA GLY A 25 -7.77 -33.96 -41.49
C GLY A 25 -8.84 -33.97 -40.40
N ALA A 26 -9.90 -33.18 -40.58
CA ALA A 26 -11.25 -33.37 -40.08
C ALA A 26 -12.14 -32.30 -40.72
N SER A 27 -13.09 -32.72 -41.55
CA SER A 27 -13.86 -31.89 -42.48
C SER A 27 -14.80 -30.84 -41.88
N ASP A 28 -14.76 -30.56 -40.57
CA ASP A 28 -15.69 -29.66 -39.87
C ASP A 28 -15.00 -28.59 -39.00
N LYS A 29 -13.71 -28.34 -39.20
CA LYS A 29 -12.96 -27.36 -38.40
C LYS A 29 -12.87 -26.04 -39.14
N GLY A 30 -13.68 -25.09 -38.68
CA GLY A 30 -13.57 -23.67 -39.03
C GLY A 30 -12.18 -23.07 -38.82
N GLY A 31 -11.89 -21.97 -39.53
CA GLY A 31 -10.67 -21.17 -39.41
C GLY A 31 -10.95 -19.77 -38.85
N TYR A 32 -9.92 -18.94 -38.79
CA TYR A 32 -10.05 -17.54 -38.37
C TYR A 32 -9.71 -16.59 -39.52
N ILE A 33 -10.50 -15.53 -39.65
CA ILE A 33 -10.15 -14.35 -40.46
C ILE A 33 -9.53 -13.33 -39.52
N TYR A 34 -8.32 -12.87 -39.85
CA TYR A 34 -7.63 -11.82 -39.12
C TYR A 34 -7.75 -10.51 -39.90
N ILE A 35 -8.29 -9.48 -39.27
CA ILE A 35 -8.31 -8.12 -39.81
C ILE A 35 -7.39 -7.28 -38.93
N THR A 36 -6.23 -6.91 -39.48
CA THR A 36 -5.25 -6.10 -38.76
C THR A 36 -5.35 -4.66 -39.22
N PHE A 37 -5.39 -3.75 -38.26
CA PHE A 37 -5.32 -2.31 -38.47
C PHE A 37 -4.03 -1.82 -37.83
N ASP A 38 -3.14 -1.29 -38.67
CA ASP A 38 -1.93 -0.64 -38.20
C ASP A 38 -2.27 0.81 -37.85
N VAL A 39 -1.86 1.21 -36.65
CA VAL A 39 -1.88 2.60 -36.21
C VAL A 39 -0.56 3.21 -36.64
N THR A 40 -0.64 4.17 -37.55
CA THR A 40 0.53 4.86 -38.08
C THR A 40 0.65 6.26 -37.51
N ALA A 41 1.85 6.65 -37.05
CA ALA A 41 2.19 8.02 -36.76
C ALA A 41 2.40 8.81 -38.06
N ASP A 42 1.99 10.08 -38.03
CA ASP A 42 2.15 11.02 -39.13
C ASP A 42 3.62 11.38 -39.37
N THR A 43 4.44 11.31 -38.32
CA THR A 43 5.89 11.47 -38.38
C THR A 43 6.60 10.19 -37.91
N PRO A 44 7.64 9.73 -38.63
CA PRO A 44 8.38 8.53 -38.24
C PRO A 44 9.16 8.78 -36.93
N TYR A 45 9.14 7.80 -36.03
CA TYR A 45 9.87 7.85 -34.77
C TYR A 45 11.06 6.88 -34.79
N VAL A 46 12.13 7.24 -34.06
CA VAL A 46 13.31 6.39 -33.91
C VAL A 46 13.06 5.39 -32.78
N TYR A 47 13.08 4.10 -33.08
CA TYR A 47 12.87 3.03 -32.08
C TYR A 47 14.18 2.36 -31.64
N GLY A 48 15.29 2.62 -32.34
CA GLY A 48 16.58 2.05 -32.01
C GLY A 48 17.69 2.56 -32.92
N LYS A 49 18.89 2.01 -32.71
CA LYS A 49 20.06 2.23 -33.56
C LYS A 49 20.51 0.88 -34.12
N ASP A 50 20.91 0.81 -35.37
CA ASP A 50 21.58 -0.38 -35.91
C ASP A 50 23.02 -0.51 -35.36
N ASN A 51 23.69 -1.61 -35.67
CA ASN A 51 25.08 -1.85 -35.24
C ASN A 51 26.10 -0.85 -35.83
N ALA A 52 25.69 -0.05 -36.82
CA ALA A 52 26.49 1.00 -37.43
C ALA A 52 26.15 2.41 -36.87
N GLY A 53 25.22 2.50 -35.91
CA GLY A 53 24.82 3.74 -35.25
C GLY A 53 23.75 4.57 -35.99
N ASN A 54 23.14 4.03 -37.04
CA ASN A 54 22.07 4.70 -37.77
C ASN A 54 20.73 4.53 -37.06
N ASP A 55 19.88 5.55 -37.13
CA ASP A 55 18.54 5.54 -36.54
C ASP A 55 17.63 4.56 -37.29
N LEU A 56 17.08 3.58 -36.57
CA LEU A 56 16.00 2.72 -37.03
C LEU A 56 14.68 3.44 -36.80
N THR A 57 14.00 3.83 -37.87
CA THR A 57 12.74 4.56 -37.83
C THR A 57 11.54 3.68 -38.18
N SER A 58 10.39 3.93 -37.55
CA SER A 58 9.10 3.29 -37.85
C SER A 58 8.01 4.36 -37.90
N ASN A 59 7.01 4.19 -38.76
CA ASN A 59 5.75 4.93 -38.66
C ASN A 59 4.66 4.10 -37.96
N ILE A 60 4.79 2.79 -37.84
CA ILE A 60 3.79 1.95 -37.16
C ILE A 60 4.05 2.06 -35.67
N VAL A 61 3.11 2.66 -34.94
CA VAL A 61 3.16 2.81 -33.48
C VAL A 61 2.45 1.67 -32.75
N GLY A 62 1.62 0.92 -33.46
CA GLY A 62 0.94 -0.26 -32.94
C GLY A 62 0.03 -0.89 -33.97
N SER A 63 -0.50 -2.06 -33.65
CA SER A 63 -1.48 -2.76 -34.49
C SER A 63 -2.56 -3.35 -33.59
N PHE A 64 -3.82 -3.29 -34.01
CA PHE A 64 -4.90 -4.05 -33.40
C PHE A 64 -5.47 -5.04 -34.41
N THR A 65 -5.71 -6.27 -33.96
CA THR A 65 -6.17 -7.36 -34.82
C THR A 65 -7.52 -7.85 -34.34
N PHE A 66 -8.51 -7.84 -35.22
CA PHE A 66 -9.77 -8.56 -34.99
C PHE A 66 -9.64 -9.97 -35.50
N GLN A 67 -9.95 -10.92 -34.64
CA GLN A 67 -10.05 -12.32 -34.99
C GLN A 67 -11.53 -12.69 -35.12
N LEU A 68 -11.94 -13.08 -36.32
CA LEU A 68 -13.28 -13.58 -36.59
C LEU A 68 -13.25 -15.09 -36.80
N GLU A 69 -14.02 -15.83 -36.01
CA GLU A 69 -14.20 -17.27 -36.20
C GLU A 69 -15.16 -17.56 -37.36
N VAL A 70 -14.69 -18.39 -38.29
CA VAL A 70 -15.44 -18.86 -39.45
C VAL A 70 -15.54 -20.37 -39.40
N THR A 71 -16.75 -20.91 -39.36
CA THR A 71 -17.05 -22.34 -39.35
C THR A 71 -17.37 -22.85 -40.75
N SER A 72 -17.34 -24.17 -40.95
CA SER A 72 -17.68 -24.80 -42.24
C SER A 72 -19.12 -24.53 -42.72
N ASN A 73 -20.00 -24.03 -41.84
CA ASN A 73 -21.39 -23.70 -42.15
C ASN A 73 -21.61 -22.20 -42.45
N ASP A 74 -20.58 -21.36 -42.29
CA ASP A 74 -20.72 -19.93 -42.53
C ASP A 74 -20.72 -19.65 -44.04
N THR A 75 -21.80 -19.05 -44.52
CA THR A 75 -21.86 -18.46 -45.87
C THR A 75 -21.26 -17.06 -45.85
N GLU A 76 -20.88 -16.52 -47.01
CA GLU A 76 -20.39 -15.13 -47.14
C GLU A 76 -21.33 -14.11 -46.46
N ARG A 77 -22.64 -14.33 -46.56
CA ARG A 77 -23.65 -13.49 -45.91
C ARG A 77 -23.61 -13.58 -44.39
N SER A 78 -23.36 -14.77 -43.83
CA SER A 78 -23.22 -14.96 -42.39
C SER A 78 -21.93 -14.32 -41.86
N ILE A 79 -20.84 -14.40 -42.63
CA ILE A 79 -19.57 -13.72 -42.28
C ILE A 79 -19.76 -12.20 -42.30
N LEU A 80 -20.47 -11.66 -43.29
CA LEU A 80 -20.76 -10.23 -43.39
C LEU A 80 -21.62 -9.73 -42.21
N ASP A 81 -22.59 -10.53 -41.76
CA ASP A 81 -23.42 -10.22 -40.60
C ASP A 81 -22.61 -10.20 -39.30
N LYS A 82 -21.69 -11.16 -39.12
CA LYS A 82 -20.76 -11.19 -37.98
C LYS A 82 -19.85 -9.95 -37.98
N LEU A 83 -19.36 -9.52 -39.14
CA LEU A 83 -18.56 -8.30 -39.28
C LEU A 83 -19.36 -7.04 -38.93
N ASN A 84 -20.59 -6.89 -39.44
CA ASN A 84 -21.43 -5.74 -39.15
C ASN A 84 -21.82 -5.67 -37.66
N THR A 85 -22.03 -6.82 -37.03
CA THR A 85 -22.28 -6.90 -35.59
C THR A 85 -21.02 -6.49 -34.80
N ALA A 86 -19.83 -6.90 -35.25
CA ALA A 86 -18.57 -6.59 -34.59
C ALA A 86 -18.06 -5.15 -34.81
N PHE A 87 -18.58 -4.41 -35.79
CA PHE A 87 -18.17 -3.03 -36.13
C PHE A 87 -19.32 -2.01 -36.09
N ASN A 88 -20.38 -2.27 -35.33
CA ASN A 88 -21.50 -1.32 -35.22
C ASN A 88 -21.14 -0.07 -34.38
N ASP A 89 -21.98 0.97 -34.46
CA ASP A 89 -21.76 2.28 -33.83
C ASP A 89 -21.59 2.24 -32.29
N ASN A 90 -21.95 1.14 -31.63
CA ASN A 90 -21.84 0.93 -30.18
C ASN A 90 -20.65 0.02 -29.77
N THR A 91 -19.78 -0.35 -30.70
CA THR A 91 -18.62 -1.21 -30.40
C THR A 91 -17.55 -0.41 -29.66
N LEU A 92 -17.29 -0.76 -28.40
CA LEU A 92 -16.20 -0.19 -27.61
C LEU A 92 -14.90 -0.92 -28.01
N PHE A 93 -13.96 -0.20 -28.64
CA PHE A 93 -12.66 -0.75 -29.02
C PHE A 93 -11.72 -0.79 -27.81
N ASP A 94 -11.29 -1.99 -27.39
CA ASP A 94 -10.24 -2.17 -26.39
C ASP A 94 -8.87 -2.21 -27.08
N LEU A 95 -8.02 -1.22 -26.79
CA LEU A 95 -6.71 -1.04 -27.43
C LEU A 95 -5.63 -1.80 -26.66
N ASN A 96 -5.28 -3.01 -27.12
CA ASN A 96 -4.14 -3.75 -26.58
C ASN A 96 -2.82 -3.25 -27.21
N PHE A 97 -2.00 -2.53 -26.45
CA PHE A 97 -0.72 -1.98 -26.90
C PHE A 97 0.38 -3.03 -26.85
N ASN A 98 0.67 -3.69 -27.98
CA ASN A 98 1.82 -4.57 -28.11
C ASN A 98 3.08 -3.75 -28.43
N MET A 99 3.73 -3.17 -27.41
CA MET A 99 5.06 -2.59 -27.60
C MET A 99 6.09 -3.71 -27.72
N GLY A 100 6.68 -3.84 -28.91
CA GLY A 100 7.76 -4.78 -29.21
C GLY A 100 8.92 -4.68 -28.22
N ASN A 101 8.94 -5.62 -27.28
CA ASN A 101 10.07 -6.11 -26.50
C ASN A 101 11.04 -5.06 -25.90
N LYS A 102 10.62 -4.48 -24.77
CA LYS A 102 11.50 -4.23 -23.62
C LYS A 102 10.83 -4.76 -22.35
N ASN A 103 11.18 -6.00 -21.99
CA ASN A 103 11.34 -6.44 -20.59
C ASN A 103 10.30 -5.96 -19.55
N THR A 104 9.02 -6.26 -19.79
CA THR A 104 8.10 -6.68 -18.72
C THR A 104 7.69 -8.11 -19.01
N SER A 105 8.66 -9.01 -18.83
CA SER A 105 8.43 -10.44 -18.87
C SER A 105 7.55 -10.81 -17.68
N TYR A 106 6.23 -10.73 -17.84
CA TYR A 106 5.27 -11.33 -16.92
C TYR A 106 5.49 -12.85 -16.99
N VAL A 107 6.21 -13.36 -15.99
CA VAL A 107 6.48 -14.78 -15.85
C VAL A 107 5.17 -15.46 -15.47
N TYR A 108 4.56 -16.12 -16.44
CA TYR A 108 3.52 -17.12 -16.21
C TYR A 108 4.11 -18.23 -15.35
N LYS A 109 3.61 -18.40 -14.13
CA LYS A 109 3.62 -19.71 -13.46
C LYS A 109 2.22 -20.29 -13.63
N SER A 110 2.09 -21.21 -14.58
CA SER A 110 0.89 -22.01 -14.74
C SER A 110 0.92 -23.12 -13.69
N ASP A 111 0.17 -22.95 -12.61
CA ASP A 111 -0.28 -24.12 -11.86
C ASP A 111 -1.28 -24.87 -12.75
N HIS A 112 -0.93 -26.11 -13.07
CA HIS A 112 -1.71 -26.97 -13.94
C HIS A 112 -3.03 -27.35 -13.24
N ASN A 113 -4.11 -27.33 -14.02
CA ASN A 113 -5.47 -27.81 -13.74
C ASN A 113 -6.48 -26.77 -13.23
N ALA A 114 -6.96 -25.89 -14.12
CA ALA A 114 -8.38 -25.75 -14.43
C ALA A 114 -8.57 -24.67 -15.49
N SER A 115 -9.45 -24.97 -16.44
CA SER A 115 -9.86 -24.15 -17.58
C SER A 115 -10.30 -22.74 -17.16
N SER A 116 -9.38 -21.78 -17.21
CA SER A 116 -9.62 -20.37 -16.92
C SER A 116 -9.82 -19.64 -18.24
N MET A 117 -11.06 -19.16 -18.48
CA MET A 117 -11.24 -17.94 -19.26
C MET A 117 -10.47 -16.85 -18.51
N LEU A 118 -9.55 -16.18 -19.20
CA LEU A 118 -8.77 -15.08 -18.66
C LEU A 118 -9.71 -14.01 -18.14
N LYS A 119 -9.95 -13.99 -16.83
CA LYS A 119 -10.24 -12.74 -16.14
C LYS A 119 -8.94 -11.94 -16.24
N ASN A 120 -9.00 -10.86 -17.01
CA ASN A 120 -7.95 -9.86 -17.01
C ASN A 120 -8.14 -9.07 -15.72
N ASP A 121 -7.60 -9.63 -14.64
CA ASP A 121 -7.46 -8.97 -13.37
C ASP A 121 -6.48 -7.80 -13.61
N PHE A 122 -7.03 -6.65 -14.06
CA PHE A 122 -6.36 -5.36 -14.17
C PHE A 122 -6.10 -4.83 -12.77
N LEU A 123 -5.24 -5.54 -12.08
CA LEU A 123 -4.79 -5.21 -10.77
C LEU A 123 -3.63 -4.25 -10.99
N PRO A 124 -3.77 -2.92 -10.73
CA PRO A 124 -2.58 -2.12 -10.46
C PRO A 124 -1.78 -2.91 -9.43
N GLN A 125 -0.47 -3.04 -9.67
CA GLN A 125 0.47 -3.52 -8.67
C GLN A 125 0.49 -2.50 -7.54
N ASP A 126 -0.57 -2.51 -6.75
CA ASP A 126 -0.65 -1.96 -5.41
C ASP A 126 0.20 -2.88 -4.54
N SER A 127 1.54 -2.80 -4.67
CA SER A 127 2.39 -3.17 -3.54
C SER A 127 2.18 -2.11 -2.47
N VAL A 128 1.02 -2.14 -1.82
CA VAL A 128 0.81 -1.38 -0.59
C VAL A 128 1.51 -2.20 0.45
N GLU A 129 2.72 -1.80 0.78
CA GLU A 129 3.42 -2.38 1.93
C GLU A 129 2.50 -2.26 3.15
N ASP A 130 2.37 -3.36 3.89
CA ASP A 130 1.70 -3.33 5.18
C ASP A 130 2.26 -2.17 5.99
N ILE A 131 1.38 -1.33 6.53
CA ILE A 131 1.80 -0.20 7.36
C ILE A 131 2.30 -0.79 8.67
N ASN A 132 3.59 -1.08 8.72
CA ASN A 132 4.28 -1.57 9.90
C ASN A 132 4.50 -0.42 10.89
N LEU A 133 3.46 -0.10 11.67
CA LEU A 133 3.55 0.88 12.76
C LEU A 133 3.93 0.17 14.06
N ASN A 134 5.03 0.59 14.66
CA ASN A 134 5.50 0.09 15.94
C ASN A 134 5.41 1.17 17.00
N ILE A 135 4.64 0.94 18.06
CA ILE A 135 4.61 1.85 19.22
C ILE A 135 5.47 1.27 20.33
N HIS A 136 6.50 2.02 20.72
CA HIS A 136 7.36 1.66 21.84
C HIS A 136 6.61 1.87 23.16
N SER A 137 6.61 0.85 24.01
CA SER A 137 5.73 0.74 25.17
C SER A 137 6.51 0.42 26.47
N GLY A 138 7.83 0.48 26.42
CA GLY A 138 8.70 0.13 27.54
C GLY A 138 10.09 0.72 27.33
N SER A 139 11.04 0.37 28.19
CA SER A 139 12.42 0.88 28.11
C SER A 139 13.32 0.04 27.23
N GLU A 140 12.92 -1.19 26.88
CA GLU A 140 13.73 -2.13 26.12
C GLU A 140 13.37 -2.12 24.63
N THR A 141 14.38 -2.31 23.77
CA THR A 141 14.20 -2.27 22.30
C THR A 141 13.15 -3.26 21.75
N THR A 142 12.79 -4.27 22.52
CA THR A 142 11.79 -5.30 22.24
C THR A 142 10.37 -4.94 22.66
N ASP A 143 10.19 -3.94 23.52
CA ASP A 143 8.89 -3.56 24.07
C ASP A 143 8.15 -2.68 23.07
N LYS A 144 7.51 -3.37 22.12
CA LYS A 144 6.77 -2.77 21.02
C LYS A 144 5.40 -3.41 20.88
N ILE A 145 4.41 -2.55 20.65
CA ILE A 145 3.09 -2.95 20.17
C ILE A 145 3.13 -2.82 18.65
N TYR A 146 3.17 -3.97 17.99
CA TYR A 146 3.11 -4.09 16.54
C TYR A 146 1.67 -3.91 16.07
N PHE A 147 1.46 -2.96 15.16
CA PHE A 147 0.20 -2.82 14.44
C PHE A 147 0.36 -3.50 13.09
N ASP A 148 -0.35 -4.61 12.91
CA ASP A 148 -0.48 -5.25 11.62
C ASP A 148 -1.77 -4.73 10.96
N TYR A 149 -1.64 -4.12 9.79
CA TYR A 149 -2.76 -3.56 9.05
C TYR A 149 -2.81 -4.15 7.65
N ASP A 150 -3.75 -5.08 7.46
CA ASP A 150 -4.12 -5.57 6.15
C ASP A 150 -4.89 -4.49 5.38
N CYS A 151 -4.47 -4.21 4.14
CA CYS A 151 -5.16 -3.24 3.29
C CYS A 151 -6.50 -3.81 2.78
N LEU A 152 -7.61 -3.42 3.42
CA LEU A 152 -8.97 -3.88 3.06
C LEU A 152 -9.60 -3.08 1.91
N ARG A 153 -9.03 -3.19 0.70
CA ARG A 153 -9.61 -2.60 -0.53
C ARG A 153 -10.67 -3.54 -1.14
N ILE A 154 -11.57 -2.99 -1.97
CA ILE A 154 -12.62 -3.75 -2.68
C ILE A 154 -12.05 -5.01 -3.35
N LYS A 155 -10.91 -4.85 -4.04
CA LYS A 155 -10.15 -5.94 -4.66
C LYS A 155 -9.61 -6.98 -3.66
N THR A 156 -8.96 -6.55 -2.57
CA THR A 156 -8.45 -7.46 -1.52
C THR A 156 -9.57 -8.17 -0.78
N LEU A 157 -10.75 -7.55 -0.71
CA LEU A 157 -11.98 -8.12 -0.17
C LEU A 157 -12.72 -9.02 -1.19
N GLY A 158 -12.23 -9.15 -2.42
CA GLY A 158 -12.83 -10.00 -3.45
C GLY A 158 -14.12 -9.45 -4.07
N LEU A 159 -14.38 -8.15 -3.95
CA LEU A 159 -15.66 -7.52 -4.35
C LEU A 159 -15.61 -6.76 -5.69
N GLU A 160 -14.57 -6.93 -6.50
CA GLU A 160 -14.35 -6.15 -7.73
C GLU A 160 -15.33 -6.50 -8.87
N ASP A 161 -15.67 -7.79 -8.99
CA ASP A 161 -16.55 -8.33 -10.03
C ASP A 161 -17.97 -8.68 -9.53
N THR A 162 -18.31 -8.29 -8.29
CA THR A 162 -19.58 -8.67 -7.67
C THR A 162 -20.77 -8.15 -8.50
N ASN A 163 -21.63 -9.06 -8.91
CA ASN A 163 -22.76 -8.77 -9.81
C ASN A 163 -24.07 -9.32 -9.21
N VAL A 164 -25.18 -8.61 -9.40
CA VAL A 164 -26.51 -8.99 -8.90
C VAL A 164 -27.57 -9.08 -10.01
N LEU A 165 -27.14 -9.08 -11.29
CA LEU A 165 -28.04 -9.06 -12.45
C LEU A 165 -28.79 -10.39 -12.68
N THR A 166 -28.29 -11.51 -12.16
CA THR A 166 -28.94 -12.83 -12.24
C THR A 166 -29.14 -13.39 -10.84
N GLU A 167 -30.10 -14.30 -10.67
CA GLU A 167 -30.37 -14.97 -9.38
C GLU A 167 -29.13 -15.70 -8.85
N GLU A 168 -28.41 -16.41 -9.73
CA GLU A 168 -27.16 -17.10 -9.39
C GLU A 168 -26.06 -16.13 -8.94
N ASN A 169 -25.87 -15.02 -9.66
CA ASN A 169 -24.85 -14.02 -9.30
C ASN A 169 -25.22 -13.31 -8.00
N ALA A 170 -26.51 -13.06 -7.74
CA ALA A 170 -26.96 -12.46 -6.50
C ALA A 170 -26.71 -13.37 -5.29
N LEU A 171 -26.83 -14.69 -5.43
CA LEU A 171 -26.47 -15.64 -4.38
C LEU A 171 -24.95 -15.66 -4.15
N ALA A 172 -24.15 -15.69 -5.22
CA ALA A 172 -22.69 -15.63 -5.11
C ALA A 172 -22.22 -14.32 -4.45
N ALA A 173 -22.86 -13.19 -4.77
CA ALA A 173 -22.56 -11.88 -4.17
C ALA A 173 -22.78 -11.86 -2.65
N ILE A 174 -23.78 -12.60 -2.14
CA ILE A 174 -24.01 -12.70 -0.69
C ILE A 174 -22.84 -13.41 -0.01
N ASP A 175 -22.33 -14.48 -0.62
CA ASP A 175 -21.19 -15.24 -0.09
C ASP A 175 -19.89 -14.40 -0.14
N GLU A 176 -19.64 -13.71 -1.25
CA GLU A 176 -18.51 -12.78 -1.41
C GLU A 176 -18.53 -11.68 -0.34
N ILE A 177 -19.69 -11.03 -0.14
CA ILE A 177 -19.85 -9.99 0.88
C ILE A 177 -19.69 -10.57 2.30
N SER A 178 -20.16 -11.79 2.54
CA SER A 178 -20.04 -12.43 3.85
C SER A 178 -18.58 -12.70 4.20
N SER A 179 -17.80 -13.21 3.23
CA SER A 179 -16.35 -13.39 3.40
C SER A 179 -15.63 -12.06 3.63
N ALA A 180 -15.96 -11.01 2.87
CA ALA A 180 -15.42 -9.67 3.08
C ALA A 180 -15.73 -9.12 4.48
N LEU A 181 -16.95 -9.34 4.99
CA LEU A 181 -17.35 -8.95 6.34
C LEU A 181 -16.59 -9.71 7.43
N GLU A 182 -16.29 -11.00 7.22
CA GLU A 182 -15.47 -11.78 8.14
C GLU A 182 -14.05 -11.21 8.22
N MET A 183 -13.44 -10.87 7.08
CA MET A 183 -12.11 -10.22 7.04
C MET A 183 -12.11 -8.88 7.78
N ILE A 184 -13.11 -8.02 7.53
CA ILE A 184 -13.25 -6.74 8.25
C ILE A 184 -13.43 -6.97 9.75
N SER A 185 -14.22 -7.98 10.14
CA SER A 185 -14.48 -8.29 11.55
C SER A 185 -13.24 -8.83 12.25
N ALA A 186 -12.45 -9.66 11.58
CA ALA A 186 -11.16 -10.13 12.08
C ALA A 186 -10.20 -8.95 12.32
N GLN A 187 -10.09 -8.04 11.35
CA GLN A 187 -9.24 -6.85 11.48
C GLN A 187 -9.72 -5.93 12.61
N ARG A 188 -11.04 -5.72 12.77
CA ARG A 188 -11.60 -4.97 13.91
C ARG A 188 -11.31 -5.64 15.25
N SER A 189 -11.37 -6.96 15.32
CA SER A 189 -11.04 -7.72 16.52
C SER A 189 -9.58 -7.52 16.91
N LEU A 190 -8.67 -7.59 15.93
CA LEU A 190 -7.24 -7.30 16.10
C LEU A 190 -7.02 -5.88 16.65
N PHE A 191 -7.68 -4.87 16.09
CA PHE A 191 -7.61 -3.50 16.60
C PHE A 191 -8.12 -3.36 18.04
N GLY A 192 -9.19 -4.08 18.40
CA GLY A 192 -9.66 -4.13 19.79
C GLY A 192 -8.62 -4.74 20.74
N ALA A 193 -7.93 -5.80 20.31
CA ALA A 193 -6.85 -6.39 21.07
C ALA A 193 -5.66 -5.42 21.22
N TYR A 194 -5.30 -4.68 20.16
CA TYR A 194 -4.26 -3.64 20.25
C TYR A 194 -4.65 -2.52 21.21
N GLN A 195 -5.90 -2.04 21.17
CA GLN A 195 -6.39 -1.03 22.12
C GLN A 195 -6.28 -1.51 23.56
N ASN A 196 -6.70 -2.75 23.85
CA ASN A 196 -6.58 -3.32 25.19
C ASN A 196 -5.10 -3.42 25.64
N ARG A 197 -4.20 -3.86 24.75
CA ARG A 197 -2.77 -3.88 25.04
C ARG A 197 -2.20 -2.49 25.29
N MET A 198 -2.60 -1.49 24.49
CA MET A 198 -2.19 -0.10 24.67
C MET A 198 -2.69 0.48 26.00
N GLU A 199 -3.92 0.18 26.39
CA GLU A 199 -4.49 0.62 27.66
C GLU A 199 -3.75 -0.01 28.85
N HIS A 200 -3.43 -1.30 28.78
CA HIS A 200 -2.61 -1.96 29.80
C HIS A 200 -1.20 -1.38 29.88
N ALA A 201 -0.54 -1.20 28.74
CA ALA A 201 0.77 -0.54 28.66
C ALA A 201 0.74 0.86 29.29
N TYR A 202 -0.24 1.67 28.90
CA TYR A 202 -0.44 3.01 29.45
C TYR A 202 -0.61 3.01 30.98
N ASN A 203 -1.41 2.08 31.50
CA ASN A 203 -1.61 1.96 32.95
C ASN A 203 -0.32 1.54 33.68
N ILE A 204 0.47 0.65 33.08
CA ILE A 204 1.78 0.25 33.62
C ILE A 204 2.74 1.44 33.61
N ASP A 205 2.83 2.17 32.50
CA ASP A 205 3.70 3.34 32.37
C ASP A 205 3.31 4.45 33.35
N LYS A 206 2.01 4.69 33.54
CA LYS A 206 1.52 5.64 34.52
C LYS A 206 1.92 5.26 35.94
N ASN A 207 1.78 3.98 36.32
CA ASN A 207 2.20 3.51 37.64
C ASN A 207 3.72 3.60 37.82
N SER A 208 4.49 3.30 36.78
CA SER A 208 5.95 3.43 36.79
C SER A 208 6.38 4.89 36.96
N ALA A 209 5.72 5.81 36.25
CA ALA A 209 5.95 7.25 36.38
C ALA A 209 5.60 7.75 37.80
N GLU A 210 4.48 7.31 38.38
CA GLU A 210 4.09 7.67 39.75
C GLU A 210 5.10 7.15 40.78
N ASN A 211 5.53 5.89 40.66
CA ASN A 211 6.54 5.31 41.54
C ASN A 211 7.90 5.99 41.40
N THR A 212 8.31 6.33 40.18
CA THR A 212 9.58 7.01 39.91
C THR A 212 9.55 8.44 40.44
N GLN A 213 8.45 9.16 40.25
CA GLN A 213 8.26 10.51 40.80
C GLN A 213 8.25 10.49 42.34
N ALA A 214 7.63 9.48 42.95
CA ALA A 214 7.64 9.32 44.40
C ALA A 214 9.04 8.98 44.94
N ALA A 215 9.79 8.12 44.24
CA ALA A 215 11.18 7.83 44.59
C ALA A 215 12.09 9.05 44.40
N GLU A 216 11.89 9.83 43.33
CA GLU A 216 12.59 11.09 43.11
C GLU A 216 12.27 12.09 44.23
N SER A 217 10.99 12.22 44.61
CA SER A 217 10.56 13.05 45.73
C SER A 217 11.25 12.61 47.03
N GLN A 218 11.36 11.31 47.33
CA GLN A 218 12.10 10.86 48.53
C GLN A 218 13.60 11.17 48.50
N ILE A 219 14.21 11.21 47.32
CA ILE A 219 15.66 11.49 47.17
C ILE A 219 15.93 13.00 47.18
N ARG A 220 15.08 13.77 46.50
CA ARG A 220 15.27 15.20 46.27
C ARG A 220 14.63 16.05 47.36
N ASP A 221 13.46 15.66 47.82
CA ASP A 221 12.76 16.37 48.88
C ASP A 221 13.36 15.92 50.21
N THR A 222 14.12 16.81 50.82
CA THR A 222 14.60 16.63 52.19
C THR A 222 13.39 16.61 53.10
N ASP A 223 13.40 15.72 54.11
CA ASP A 223 12.41 15.78 55.19
C ASP A 223 12.51 17.16 55.88
N MET A 224 11.57 18.05 55.55
CA MET A 224 11.53 19.41 56.07
C MET A 224 11.51 19.41 57.60
N ALA A 225 10.92 18.41 58.25
CA ALA A 225 10.92 18.35 59.71
C ALA A 225 12.34 18.18 60.26
N LYS A 226 13.13 17.29 59.65
CA LYS A 226 14.53 17.06 60.05
C LYS A 226 15.42 18.25 59.73
N GLU A 227 15.30 18.81 58.53
CA GLU A 227 16.10 19.97 58.12
C GLU A 227 15.77 21.21 58.97
N MET A 228 14.49 21.42 59.33
CA MET A 228 14.09 22.51 60.22
C MET A 228 14.63 22.35 61.64
N VAL A 229 14.68 21.13 62.19
CA VAL A 229 15.32 20.87 63.49
C VAL A 229 16.82 21.15 63.42
N GLN A 230 17.48 20.72 62.35
CA GLN A 230 18.90 20.96 62.16
C GLN A 230 19.20 22.45 61.96
N TYR A 231 18.40 23.14 61.14
CA TYR A 231 18.46 24.59 60.95
C TYR A 231 18.24 25.36 62.26
N SER A 232 17.26 24.95 63.06
CA SER A 232 16.98 25.58 64.36
C SER A 232 18.12 25.35 65.35
N ASN A 233 18.68 24.13 65.41
CA ASN A 233 19.87 23.83 66.20
C ASN A 233 21.08 24.66 65.76
N LEU A 234 21.32 24.80 64.45
CA LEU A 234 22.42 25.61 63.92
C LEU A 234 22.24 27.10 64.27
N ASN A 235 21.02 27.63 64.22
CA ASN A 235 20.72 28.99 64.66
C ASN A 235 20.98 29.19 66.16
N ILE A 236 20.52 28.25 67.00
CA ILE A 236 20.81 28.27 68.44
C ILE A 236 22.31 28.18 68.69
N LEU A 237 23.03 27.32 67.97
CA LEU A 237 24.49 27.19 68.10
C LEU A 237 25.21 28.46 67.67
N GLY A 238 24.75 29.13 66.62
CA GLY A 238 25.30 30.41 66.14
C GLY A 238 25.12 31.52 67.18
N GLN A 239 23.91 31.64 67.74
CA GLN A 239 23.62 32.60 68.81
C GLN A 239 24.41 32.27 70.09
N ALA A 240 24.46 30.99 70.48
CA ALA A 240 25.25 30.53 71.62
C ALA A 240 26.74 30.76 71.41
N GLY A 241 27.27 30.53 70.20
CA GLY A 241 28.66 30.78 69.83
C GLY A 241 29.02 32.26 69.89
N GLN A 242 28.13 33.15 69.43
CA GLN A 242 28.31 34.60 69.57
C GLN A 242 28.27 35.05 71.04
N SER A 243 27.31 34.57 71.83
CA SER A 243 27.27 34.86 73.27
C SER A 243 28.48 34.29 74.01
N MET A 244 28.93 33.08 73.68
CA MET A 244 30.13 32.45 74.25
C MET A 244 31.41 33.23 73.89
N LEU A 245 31.55 33.69 72.65
CA LEU A 245 32.66 34.56 72.24
C LEU A 245 32.64 35.88 73.00
N ALA A 246 31.46 36.51 73.14
CA ALA A 246 31.31 37.73 73.91
C ALA A 246 31.69 37.54 75.39
N GLN A 247 31.27 36.42 75.99
CA GLN A 247 31.55 36.10 77.40
C GLN A 247 33.01 35.72 77.63
N ALA A 248 33.65 35.01 76.70
CA ALA A 248 35.08 34.70 76.75
C ALA A 248 35.94 35.97 76.62
N ASN A 249 35.55 36.89 75.74
CA ASN A 249 36.21 38.18 75.58
C ASN A 249 36.06 39.07 76.83
N GLN A 250 34.89 39.10 77.47
CA GLN A 250 34.68 39.82 78.72
C GLN A 250 35.48 39.23 79.88
N LYS A 251 35.59 37.89 79.99
CA LYS A 251 36.45 37.26 80.99
C LYS A 251 37.92 37.61 80.80
N ASN A 252 38.41 37.64 79.56
CA ASN A 252 39.79 38.03 79.27
C ASN A 252 40.10 39.49 79.64
N GLN A 253 39.16 40.41 79.43
CA GLN A 253 39.31 41.80 79.87
C GLN A 253 39.30 41.94 81.40
N GLY A 254 38.49 41.14 82.10
CA GLY A 254 38.47 41.09 83.57
C GLY A 254 39.77 40.61 84.21
N ILE A 255 40.54 39.76 83.51
CA ILE A 255 41.86 39.29 83.97
C ILE A 255 42.93 40.36 83.74
N LEU A 256 42.84 41.16 82.67
CA LEU A 256 43.75 42.29 82.44
C LEU A 256 43.65 43.34 83.56
N THR A 257 42.45 43.59 84.08
CA THR A 257 42.25 44.47 85.27
C THR A 257 42.79 43.89 86.57
N LEU A 258 43.17 42.61 86.62
CA LEU A 258 43.84 42.00 87.77
C LEU A 258 45.37 41.98 87.62
N LEU A 259 45.91 42.34 86.45
CA LEU A 259 47.34 42.27 86.15
C LEU A 259 48.00 43.64 85.88
N GLY A 260 47.20 44.70 85.69
CA GLY A 260 47.65 46.09 85.65
C GLY A 260 47.39 46.81 86.97
#